data_AF-A0A7C2WE62-F1
#
_entry.id   AF-A0A7C2WE62-F1
#
_cell.length_a   1.000
_cell.length_b   1.000
_cell.length_c   1.000
_cell.angle_alpha   90.00
_cell.angle_beta   90.00
_cell.angle_gamma   90.00
#
_symmetry.space_group_name_H-M   'P 1'
#
loop_
_entity.id
_entity.type
_entity.pdbx_description
1 polymer ?
#
loop_
_entity_poly.entity_id
_entity_poly.type
_entity_poly.pdbx_seq_one_letter_code
_entity_poly.pdbx_strand_id
1 'polypeptide(L)'
;MKRFVSTAIKVCVTVGLFVLLFWPEFFGLRPDLFGGVKPGDVVREVREAQAQHVVFWLTFALVVRLSGMLCGVLRWRILLRGQGLEMPFWYMVQSWFVGRTIGIFLPGTIGLDGYRLYDSSRYTGEVIK
;
A
#
# COMPACT_ATOMS: atom_id res chain seq x y z
N MET A 1 -15.88 27.38 6.72
CA MET A 1 -14.56 27.90 7.15
C MET A 1 -13.81 26.98 8.11
N LYS A 2 -14.38 26.53 9.25
CA LYS A 2 -13.65 25.68 10.24
C LYS A 2 -12.99 24.41 9.67
N ARG A 3 -13.66 23.70 8.75
CA ARG A 3 -13.10 22.50 8.08
C ARG A 3 -11.91 22.83 7.18
N PHE A 4 -11.97 23.97 6.47
CA PHE A 4 -10.90 24.40 5.56
C PHE A 4 -9.64 24.79 6.33
N VAL A 5 -9.81 25.52 7.44
CA VAL A 5 -8.70 25.87 8.35
C VAL A 5 -8.07 24.63 8.96
N SER A 6 -8.87 23.63 9.38
CA SER A 6 -8.34 22.37 9.92
C SER A 6 -7.55 21.58 8.88
N THR A 7 -8.04 21.50 7.63
CA THR A 7 -7.31 20.85 6.54
C THR A 7 -6.00 21.58 6.24
N ALA A 8 -6.02 22.91 6.18
CA ALA A 8 -4.82 23.71 5.95
C ALA A 8 -3.76 23.49 7.05
N ILE A 9 -4.16 23.48 8.32
CA ILE A 9 -3.24 23.20 9.44
C ILE A 9 -2.63 21.80 9.31
N LYS A 10 -3.43 20.78 8.99
CA LYS A 10 -2.92 19.42 8.81
C LYS A 10 -1.90 19.33 7.68
N VAL A 11 -2.18 19.97 6.55
CA VAL A 11 -1.25 20.03 5.41
C VAL A 11 0.03 20.75 5.83
N CYS A 12 -0.05 21.90 6.50
CA CYS A 12 1.12 22.61 7.00
C CYS A 12 1.94 21.77 7.97
N VAL A 13 1.30 21.03 8.89
CA VAL A 13 2.00 20.13 9.82
C VAL A 13 2.66 18.98 9.06
N THR A 14 1.95 18.33 8.12
CA THR A 14 2.53 17.24 7.33
C THR A 14 3.72 17.74 6.52
N VAL A 15 3.58 18.85 5.79
CA VAL A 15 4.69 19.45 5.02
C VAL A 15 5.83 19.84 5.95
N GLY A 16 5.55 20.46 7.10
CA GLY A 16 6.56 20.81 8.10
C GLY A 16 7.32 19.60 8.63
N LEU A 17 6.65 18.48 8.89
CA LEU A 17 7.28 17.22 9.29
C LEU A 17 8.18 16.65 8.18
N PHE A 18 7.73 16.70 6.92
CA PHE A 18 8.56 16.28 5.78
C PHE A 18 9.80 17.16 5.63
N VAL A 19 9.66 18.48 5.78
CA VAL A 19 10.80 19.42 5.74
C VAL A 19 11.73 19.16 6.92
N LEU A 20 11.21 18.93 8.12
CA LEU A 20 12.01 18.58 9.30
C LEU A 20 12.82 17.29 9.09
N LEU A 21 12.20 16.27 8.47
CA LEU A 21 12.82 14.98 8.23
C LEU A 21 13.98 15.06 7.21
N PHE A 22 13.79 15.78 6.11
CA PHE A 22 14.77 15.84 5.01
C PHE A 22 15.71 17.05 5.06
N TRP A 23 15.30 18.12 5.73
CA TRP A 23 16.05 19.37 5.91
C TRP A 23 15.94 19.87 7.37
N PRO A 24 16.47 19.12 8.34
CA PRO A 24 16.50 19.53 9.74
C PRO A 24 17.24 20.87 9.94
N GLU A 25 18.17 21.22 9.04
CA GLU A 25 18.87 22.51 9.05
C GLU A 25 17.92 23.73 8.99
N PHE A 26 16.75 23.61 8.35
CA PHE A 26 15.78 24.70 8.25
C PHE A 26 15.17 25.08 9.61
N PHE A 27 15.20 24.15 10.56
CA PHE A 27 14.73 24.34 11.94
C PHE A 27 15.89 24.60 12.93
N GLY A 28 17.12 24.79 12.45
CA GLY A 28 18.30 24.99 13.29
C GLY A 28 18.79 23.72 14.01
N LEU A 29 18.32 22.54 13.58
CA LEU A 29 18.78 21.25 14.11
C LEU A 29 20.04 20.78 13.37
N ARG A 30 20.75 19.82 13.96
CA ARG A 30 21.97 19.29 13.35
C ARG A 30 21.65 18.53 12.04
N PRO A 31 22.47 18.66 10.98
CA PRO A 31 22.21 18.03 9.68
C PRO A 31 22.18 16.49 9.71
N ASP A 32 22.82 15.89 10.71
CA ASP A 32 22.99 14.44 10.88
C ASP A 32 21.93 13.80 11.79
N LEU A 33 21.01 14.58 12.37
CA LEU A 33 20.05 14.10 13.37
C LEU A 33 19.16 12.95 12.85
N PHE A 34 18.88 12.94 11.54
CA PHE A 34 18.07 11.93 10.85
C PHE A 34 18.87 11.20 9.76
N GLY A 35 20.18 11.03 9.96
CA GLY A 35 21.05 10.27 9.04
C GLY A 35 21.49 11.04 7.79
N GLY A 36 21.10 12.30 7.63
CA GLY A 36 21.60 13.20 6.57
C GLY A 36 21.23 12.79 5.14
N VAL A 37 20.32 11.81 4.97
CA VAL A 37 19.96 11.26 3.66
C VAL A 37 18.95 12.16 2.97
N LYS A 38 19.35 12.79 1.86
CA LYS A 38 18.45 13.61 1.04
C LYS A 38 17.79 12.74 -0.02
N PRO A 39 16.58 13.09 -0.52
CA PRO A 39 15.91 12.32 -1.57
C PRO A 39 16.76 12.18 -2.85
N GLY A 40 17.62 13.16 -3.14
CA GLY A 40 18.55 13.11 -4.26
C GLY A 40 19.67 12.08 -4.10
N ASP A 41 20.06 11.76 -2.86
CA ASP A 41 21.08 10.75 -2.59
C ASP A 41 20.56 9.35 -2.93
N VAL A 42 19.28 9.07 -2.63
CA VAL A 42 18.63 7.80 -3.00
C VAL A 42 18.62 7.59 -4.51
N VAL A 43 18.30 8.63 -5.29
CA VAL A 43 18.30 8.55 -6.76
C VAL A 43 19.72 8.35 -7.30
N ARG A 44 20.71 9.00 -6.71
CA ARG A 44 22.12 8.83 -7.07
C ARG A 44 22.60 7.41 -6.77
N GLU A 45 22.33 6.90 -5.57
CA GLU A 45 22.67 5.53 -5.19
C GLU A 45 22.00 4.49 -6.10
N VAL A 46 20.72 4.66 -6.46
CA VAL A 46 20.05 3.75 -7.39
C VAL A 46 20.66 3.82 -8.80
N ARG A 47 21.13 5.00 -9.23
CA ARG A 47 21.77 5.17 -10.55
C ARG A 47 23.18 4.62 -10.61
N GLU A 48 23.91 4.70 -9.50
CA GLU A 48 25.27 4.19 -9.34
C GLU A 48 25.29 2.70 -9.00
N ALA A 49 24.18 2.15 -8.50
CA ALA A 49 24.03 0.75 -8.20
C ALA A 49 24.13 -0.13 -9.45
N GLN A 50 24.88 -1.23 -9.33
CA GLN A 50 24.98 -2.24 -10.36
C GLN A 50 23.59 -2.82 -10.69
N ALA A 51 23.23 -2.80 -11.98
CA ALA A 51 21.91 -3.20 -12.46
C ALA A 51 21.50 -4.61 -11.99
N GLN A 52 22.45 -5.54 -11.84
CA GLN A 52 22.17 -6.90 -11.35
C GLN A 52 21.65 -6.92 -9.91
N HIS A 53 22.22 -6.10 -9.02
CA HIS A 53 21.75 -6.02 -7.63
C HIS A 53 20.38 -5.37 -7.54
N VAL A 54 20.14 -4.31 -8.32
CA VAL A 54 18.84 -3.64 -8.39
C VAL A 54 17.77 -4.61 -8.88
N VAL A 55 18.02 -5.32 -9.98
CA VAL A 55 17.07 -6.30 -10.54
C VAL A 55 16.81 -7.44 -9.55
N PHE A 56 17.85 -7.96 -8.88
CA PHE A 56 17.70 -9.01 -7.87
C PHE A 56 16.78 -8.56 -6.73
N TRP A 57 17.04 -7.39 -6.14
CA TRP A 57 16.27 -6.87 -5.02
C TRP A 57 14.84 -6.48 -5.41
N LEU A 58 14.64 -5.89 -6.60
CA LEU A 58 13.30 -5.60 -7.11
C LEU A 58 12.50 -6.88 -7.35
N THR A 59 13.13 -7.91 -7.93
CA THR A 59 12.49 -9.20 -8.16
C THR A 59 12.15 -9.88 -6.83
N PHE A 60 13.07 -9.85 -5.86
CA PHE A 60 12.83 -10.38 -4.54
C PHE A 60 11.67 -9.65 -3.83
N ALA A 61 11.66 -8.31 -3.87
CA ALA A 61 10.58 -7.51 -3.32
C ALA A 61 9.24 -7.83 -3.99
N LEU A 62 9.23 -8.01 -5.32
CA LEU A 62 8.05 -8.43 -6.07
C LEU A 62 7.53 -9.79 -5.59
N VAL A 63 8.41 -10.79 -5.44
CA VAL A 63 8.05 -12.14 -4.98
C VAL A 63 7.50 -12.11 -3.56
N VAL A 64 8.14 -11.38 -2.65
CA VAL A 64 7.65 -11.22 -1.26
C VAL A 64 6.28 -10.56 -1.26
N ARG A 65 6.09 -9.53 -2.08
CA ARG A 65 4.82 -8.81 -2.19
C ARG A 65 3.70 -9.69 -2.75
N LEU A 66 3.97 -10.44 -3.81
CA LEU A 66 3.01 -11.37 -4.41
C LEU A 66 2.67 -12.50 -3.43
N SER A 67 3.66 -13.07 -2.76
CA SER A 67 3.46 -14.11 -1.73
C SER A 67 2.53 -13.61 -0.61
N GLY A 68 2.76 -12.39 -0.11
CA GLY A 68 1.89 -11.77 0.90
C GLY A 68 0.44 -11.60 0.41
N MET A 69 0.25 -11.24 -0.86
CA MET A 69 -1.09 -11.15 -1.46
C MET A 69 -1.77 -12.53 -1.56
N LEU A 70 -1.05 -13.56 -1.99
CA LEU A 70 -1.58 -14.92 -2.06
C LEU A 70 -1.97 -15.47 -0.68
N CYS A 71 -1.19 -15.19 0.36
CA CYS A 71 -1.57 -15.49 1.74
C CYS A 71 -2.90 -14.81 2.13
N GLY A 72 -3.12 -13.57 1.69
CA GLY A 72 -4.39 -12.84 1.88
C GLY A 72 -5.57 -13.52 1.17
N VAL A 73 -5.37 -14.01 -0.06
CA VAL A 73 -6.36 -14.79 -0.80
C VAL A 73 -6.68 -16.10 -0.08
N LEU A 74 -5.67 -16.84 0.35
CA LEU A 74 -5.84 -18.10 1.08
C LEU A 74 -6.61 -17.90 2.39
N ARG A 75 -6.28 -16.83 3.14
CA ARG A 75 -7.03 -16.44 4.33
C ARG A 75 -8.51 -16.21 4.02
N TRP A 76 -8.82 -15.49 2.94
CA TRP A 76 -10.22 -15.26 2.54
C TRP A 76 -10.93 -16.55 2.14
N ARG A 77 -10.23 -17.45 1.45
CA ARG A 77 -10.78 -18.75 1.06
C ARG A 77 -11.15 -19.60 2.27
N ILE A 78 -10.33 -19.58 3.32
CA ILE A 78 -10.62 -20.27 4.58
C ILE A 78 -11.86 -19.67 5.25
N LEU A 79 -11.98 -18.34 5.26
CA LEU A 79 -13.16 -17.65 5.82
C LEU A 79 -14.44 -18.02 5.07
N LEU A 80 -14.43 -17.96 3.73
CA LEU A 80 -15.59 -18.33 2.89
C LEU A 80 -15.97 -19.80 3.08
N ARG A 81 -14.99 -20.71 3.16
CA ARG A 81 -15.25 -22.13 3.45
C ARG A 81 -15.87 -22.34 4.82
N GLY A 82 -15.48 -21.56 5.82
CA GLY A 82 -16.13 -21.56 7.13
C GLY A 82 -17.61 -21.16 7.09
N GLN A 83 -18.03 -20.45 6.04
CA GLN A 83 -19.41 -20.03 5.78
C GLN A 83 -20.15 -20.97 4.81
N GLY A 84 -19.52 -22.07 4.38
CA GLY A 84 -20.10 -22.99 3.38
C GLY A 84 -20.02 -22.49 1.93
N LEU A 85 -19.33 -21.37 1.69
CA LEU A 85 -19.19 -20.76 0.37
C LEU A 85 -17.91 -21.25 -0.31
N GLU A 86 -18.06 -21.82 -1.51
CA GLU A 86 -16.93 -22.26 -2.32
C GLU A 86 -16.68 -21.34 -3.51
N MET A 87 -15.49 -20.76 -3.56
CA MET A 87 -15.01 -19.99 -4.72
C MET A 87 -13.69 -20.57 -5.24
N PRO A 88 -13.53 -20.66 -6.58
CA PRO A 88 -12.29 -21.17 -7.16
C PRO A 88 -11.12 -20.21 -6.89
N PHE A 89 -9.96 -20.78 -6.55
CA PHE A 89 -8.79 -20.02 -6.12
C PHE A 89 -8.35 -18.97 -7.15
N TRP A 90 -8.29 -19.33 -8.43
CA TRP A 90 -7.87 -18.39 -9.49
C TRP A 90 -8.83 -17.24 -9.70
N TYR A 91 -10.13 -17.47 -9.55
CA TYR A 91 -11.13 -16.39 -9.57
C TYR A 91 -10.91 -15.43 -8.39
N MET A 92 -10.65 -15.95 -7.19
CA MET A 92 -10.35 -15.12 -6.03
C MET A 92 -9.06 -14.31 -6.20
N VAL A 93 -8.03 -14.87 -6.83
CA VAL A 93 -6.79 -14.14 -7.17
C VAL A 93 -7.11 -12.98 -8.12
N GLN A 94 -7.84 -13.23 -9.20
CA GLN A 94 -8.26 -12.18 -10.15
C GLN A 94 -9.06 -11.08 -9.46
N SER A 95 -10.06 -11.47 -8.66
CA SER A 95 -10.88 -10.54 -7.85
C SER A 95 -10.02 -9.68 -6.92
N TRP A 96 -9.00 -10.26 -6.30
CA TRP A 96 -8.05 -9.55 -5.45
C TRP A 96 -7.25 -8.48 -6.22
N PHE A 97 -6.79 -8.79 -7.44
CA PHE A 97 -6.09 -7.83 -8.28
C PHE A 97 -7.01 -6.70 -8.72
N VAL A 98 -8.26 -6.99 -9.12
CA VAL A 98 -9.23 -5.97 -9.53
C VAL A 98 -9.58 -5.05 -8.35
N GLY A 99 -9.92 -5.63 -7.19
CA GLY A 99 -10.23 -4.86 -5.98
C GLY A 99 -9.05 -3.99 -5.52
N ARG A 100 -7.82 -4.46 -5.71
CA ARG A 100 -6.62 -3.68 -5.37
C ARG A 100 -6.35 -2.55 -6.35
N THR A 101 -6.57 -2.76 -7.65
CA THR A 101 -6.53 -1.69 -8.65
C THR A 101 -7.54 -0.60 -8.31
N ILE A 102 -8.77 -0.98 -7.97
CA ILE A 102 -9.81 -0.05 -7.51
C ILE A 102 -9.38 0.66 -6.21
N GLY A 103 -8.79 -0.07 -5.27
CA GLY A 103 -8.27 0.46 -4.00
C GLY A 103 -7.08 1.43 -4.13
N ILE A 104 -6.40 1.49 -5.28
CA ILE A 104 -5.38 2.52 -5.54
C ILE A 104 -6.04 3.88 -5.81
N PHE A 105 -7.21 3.88 -6.45
CA PHE A 105 -7.93 5.11 -6.80
C PHE A 105 -8.91 5.58 -5.72
N LEU A 106 -9.39 4.67 -4.88
CA LEU A 106 -10.33 4.99 -3.81
C LEU A 106 -9.60 5.23 -2.47
N PRO A 107 -9.93 6.31 -1.74
CA PRO A 107 -9.39 6.53 -0.41
C PRO A 107 -9.94 5.49 0.58
N GLY A 108 -9.02 4.86 1.34
CA GLY A 108 -9.34 3.88 2.39
C GLY A 108 -9.37 2.43 1.93
N THR A 109 -9.75 1.52 2.82
CA THR A 109 -9.90 0.07 2.52
C THR A 109 -11.17 -0.25 1.72
N ILE A 110 -12.01 0.75 1.43
CA ILE A 110 -13.29 0.62 0.73
C ILE A 110 -13.12 -0.05 -0.62
N GLY A 111 -12.06 0.29 -1.37
CA GLY A 111 -11.86 -0.26 -2.70
C GLY A 111 -11.56 -1.76 -2.71
N LEU A 112 -10.66 -2.24 -1.85
CA LEU A 112 -10.29 -3.66 -1.81
C LEU A 112 -11.34 -4.49 -1.07
N ASP A 113 -11.72 -4.08 0.14
CA ASP A 113 -12.60 -4.89 0.99
C ASP A 113 -14.06 -4.80 0.52
N GLY A 114 -14.49 -3.63 0.07
CA GLY A 114 -15.82 -3.45 -0.52
C GLY A 114 -15.98 -4.21 -1.83
N TYR A 115 -14.99 -4.14 -2.74
CA TYR A 115 -15.04 -4.92 -3.98
C TYR A 115 -15.05 -6.42 -3.72
N ARG A 116 -14.24 -6.92 -2.78
CA ARG A 116 -14.22 -8.34 -2.43
C ARG A 116 -15.55 -8.83 -1.88
N LEU A 117 -16.20 -8.07 -1.01
CA LEU A 117 -17.54 -8.40 -0.49
C LEU A 117 -18.58 -8.40 -1.61
N TYR A 118 -18.55 -7.39 -2.47
CA TYR A 118 -19.47 -7.28 -3.60
C TYR A 118 -19.28 -8.45 -4.59
N ASP A 119 -18.06 -8.68 -5.03
CA ASP A 119 -17.75 -9.71 -6.04
C ASP A 119 -17.98 -11.13 -5.50
N SER A 120 -17.59 -11.38 -4.24
CA SER A 120 -17.82 -12.69 -3.62
C SER A 120 -19.32 -12.94 -3.39
N SER A 121 -20.10 -11.94 -2.96
CA SER A 121 -21.57 -12.09 -2.81
C SER A 121 -22.31 -12.23 -4.14
N ARG A 122 -21.84 -11.54 -5.18
CA ARG A 122 -22.36 -11.68 -6.54
C ARG A 122 -22.07 -13.07 -7.11
N TYR A 123 -20.87 -13.62 -6.85
CA TYR A 123 -20.48 -14.94 -7.33
C TYR A 123 -21.21 -16.06 -6.61
N THR A 124 -21.38 -15.97 -5.28
CA THR A 124 -22.04 -17.00 -4.48
C THR A 124 -23.56 -16.87 -4.47
N GLY A 125 -24.11 -15.71 -4.84
CA GLY A 125 -25.54 -15.42 -4.75
C GLY A 125 -26.02 -15.15 -3.31
N GLU A 126 -25.11 -15.16 -2.34
CA GLU A 126 -25.42 -14.98 -0.91
C GLU A 126 -24.67 -13.78 -0.33
N VAL A 127 -25.33 -13.03 0.55
CA VAL A 127 -24.69 -11.93 1.28
C VAL A 127 -23.72 -12.51 2.30
N ILE A 128 -22.43 -12.23 2.11
CA ILE A 128 -21.37 -12.59 3.06
C ILE A 128 -21.59 -11.80 4.35
N LYS A 129 -21.82 -12.53 5.45
CA LYS A 129 -22.05 -11.99 6.79
C LYS A 129 -20.76 -11.83 7.58
#